data_AF-A0A9E3QCF4-F1
#
_entry.id   AF-A0A9E3QCF4-F1
#
_cell.length_a   1.000
_cell.length_b   1.000
_cell.length_c   1.000
_cell.angle_alpha   90.00
_cell.angle_beta   90.00
_cell.angle_gamma   90.00
#
_symmetry.space_group_name_H-M   'P 1'
#
loop_
_entity.id
_entity.type
_entity.pdbx_description
1 polymer ?
#
loop_
_entity_poly.entity_id
_entity_poly.type
_entity_poly.pdbx_seq_one_letter_code
_entity_poly.pdbx_strand_id
1 'polypeptide(L)'
;YNPHFALMVTFALSLLTSLALGAGIDLFLILMGGTAAGVLPLSEVRTRTKPIVVGAYAAVGYLVLTWATGLFEDQPLGLVATDGAWRAGWGLMAGFFLGGSLPFVESAFGIVTGISLLELGDITHPLLQELVRRAPGTHNHSVTVGTIAEAAAERIGANALLVRIGAYFHDIGKMLKPHYFVENQAGAASRHANLAPAMSTLIIIGHVKDGVDLGRQHHLPQPILDLIEQHHGTTLVEYFYREATRRSNGDPDAPAVQESAFRYPGPKPQTKEAGILMVADAVESASRTLSEPTPARIEGLVRELVEKRLDDGQFDECGLTLREIAEIRESLIKSLIGIYHGRVKYPEQRTA
;
A
#
# COMPACT_ATOMS: atom_id res chain seq x y z
N TYR A 1 -1.87 11.16 7.76
CA TYR A 1 -2.52 12.44 8.12
C TYR A 1 -2.45 12.62 9.62
N ASN A 2 -1.92 13.75 10.11
CA ASN A 2 -1.86 14.05 11.55
C ASN A 2 -2.73 15.27 11.86
N PRO A 3 -3.95 15.09 12.41
CA PRO A 3 -4.86 16.20 12.71
C PRO A 3 -4.28 17.15 13.76
N HIS A 4 -3.45 16.67 14.69
CA HIS A 4 -2.82 17.51 15.70
C HIS A 4 -1.86 18.51 15.08
N PHE A 5 -1.06 18.07 14.10
CA PHE A 5 -0.16 18.96 13.37
C PHE A 5 -0.95 20.02 12.59
N ALA A 6 -2.02 19.62 11.88
CA ALA A 6 -2.87 20.53 11.15
C ALA A 6 -3.54 21.59 12.05
N LEU A 7 -4.04 21.18 13.22
CA LEU A 7 -4.61 22.10 14.21
C LEU A 7 -3.57 23.04 14.80
N MET A 8 -2.34 22.56 15.05
CA MET A 8 -1.24 23.40 15.56
C MET A 8 -0.85 24.49 14.55
N VAL A 9 -0.72 24.12 13.27
CA VAL A 9 -0.48 25.08 12.18
C VAL A 9 -1.64 26.06 12.05
N THR A 10 -2.88 25.57 12.13
CA THR A 10 -4.09 26.40 12.11
C THR A 10 -4.10 27.43 13.23
N PHE A 11 -3.76 27.01 14.45
CA PHE A 11 -3.67 27.90 15.61
C PHE A 11 -2.63 28.99 15.39
N ALA A 12 -1.41 28.62 14.98
CA ALA A 12 -0.33 29.57 14.76
C ALA A 12 -0.68 30.59 13.66
N LEU A 13 -1.22 30.14 12.53
CA LEU A 13 -1.61 31.02 11.43
C LEU A 13 -2.79 31.93 11.79
N SER A 14 -3.79 31.42 12.51
CA SER A 14 -4.93 32.21 12.97
C SER A 14 -4.49 33.29 13.95
N LEU A 15 -3.58 32.96 14.87
CA LEU A 15 -3.02 33.90 15.84
C LEU A 15 -2.19 34.98 15.15
N LEU A 16 -1.25 34.58 14.27
CA LEU A 16 -0.41 35.52 13.52
C LEU A 16 -1.24 36.46 12.65
N THR A 17 -2.26 35.95 11.96
CA THR A 17 -3.15 36.76 11.12
C THR A 17 -3.91 37.78 11.97
N SER A 18 -4.43 37.36 13.12
CA SER A 18 -5.17 38.25 14.02
C SER A 18 -4.26 39.35 14.58
N LEU A 19 -3.05 39.01 15.01
CA LEU A 19 -2.05 39.96 15.49
C LEU A 19 -1.58 40.93 14.40
N ALA A 20 -1.31 40.43 13.19
CA ALA A 20 -0.82 41.24 12.07
C ALA A 20 -1.85 42.27 11.59
N LEU A 21 -3.14 41.93 11.66
CA LEU A 21 -4.25 42.83 11.32
C LEU A 21 -4.66 43.73 12.49
N GLY A 22 -4.07 43.57 13.68
CA GLY A 22 -4.50 44.29 14.89
C GLY A 22 -5.94 43.94 15.31
N ALA A 23 -6.43 42.76 14.92
CA ALA A 23 -7.78 42.30 15.21
C ALA A 23 -7.87 41.71 16.62
N GLY A 24 -9.09 41.66 17.15
CA GLY A 24 -9.38 41.10 18.47
C GLY A 24 -9.37 39.57 18.51
N ILE A 25 -9.76 39.04 19.67
CA ILE A 25 -9.92 37.60 19.89
C ILE A 25 -11.05 37.00 19.04
N ASP A 26 -12.00 37.83 18.60
CA ASP A 26 -13.12 37.47 17.73
C ASP A 26 -12.62 36.88 16.39
N LEU A 27 -11.73 37.58 15.68
CA LEU A 27 -11.19 37.12 14.41
C LEU A 27 -10.39 35.84 14.60
N PHE A 28 -9.62 35.75 15.68
CA PHE A 28 -8.87 34.55 16.02
C PHE A 28 -9.81 33.33 16.20
N LEU A 29 -10.89 33.49 16.96
CA LEU A 29 -11.87 32.42 17.20
C LEU A 29 -12.54 31.98 15.90
N ILE A 30 -12.90 32.92 15.04
CA ILE A 30 -13.51 32.65 13.73
C ILE A 30 -12.57 31.87 12.82
N LEU A 31 -11.31 32.32 12.67
CA LEU A 31 -10.31 31.65 11.83
C LEU A 31 -9.94 30.27 12.34
N MET A 32 -9.66 30.16 13.65
CA MET A 32 -9.28 28.91 14.28
C MET A 32 -10.43 27.90 14.24
N GLY A 33 -11.61 28.29 14.72
CA GLY A 33 -12.74 27.39 14.83
C GLY A 33 -13.36 27.04 13.46
N GLY A 34 -13.40 27.98 12.52
CA GLY A 34 -13.87 27.72 11.15
C GLY A 34 -12.97 26.73 10.42
N THR A 35 -11.65 26.89 10.54
CA THR A 35 -10.70 25.94 9.95
C THR A 35 -10.70 24.60 10.70
N ALA A 36 -10.75 24.60 12.03
CA ALA A 36 -10.82 23.38 12.84
C ALA A 36 -12.06 22.54 12.51
N ALA A 37 -13.20 23.18 12.22
CA ALA A 37 -14.42 22.50 11.78
C ALA A 37 -14.22 21.71 10.47
N GLY A 38 -13.31 22.14 9.58
CA GLY A 38 -12.92 21.37 8.40
C GLY A 38 -11.87 20.29 8.68
N VAL A 39 -10.87 20.61 9.52
CA VAL A 39 -9.72 19.74 9.83
C VAL A 39 -10.11 18.50 10.66
N LEU A 40 -10.96 18.68 11.66
CA LEU A 40 -11.36 17.59 12.56
C LEU A 40 -12.08 16.42 11.86
N PRO A 41 -13.07 16.63 10.98
CA PRO A 41 -13.73 15.56 10.23
C PRO A 41 -12.92 15.09 9.01
N LEU A 42 -11.79 15.74 8.70
CA LEU A 42 -10.93 15.32 7.61
C LEU A 42 -10.26 13.99 8.00
N SER A 43 -10.71 12.94 7.33
CA SER A 43 -10.08 11.63 7.29
C SER A 43 -9.42 11.44 5.91
N GLU A 44 -9.06 10.20 5.58
CA GLU A 44 -8.47 9.88 4.28
C GLU A 44 -9.31 10.40 3.09
N VAL A 45 -8.64 11.10 2.16
CA VAL A 45 -9.27 11.66 0.96
C VAL A 45 -9.29 10.59 -0.12
N ARG A 46 -10.35 9.77 -0.10
CA ARG A 46 -10.57 8.68 -1.09
C ARG A 46 -11.42 9.10 -2.28
N THR A 47 -12.12 10.23 -2.21
CA THR A 47 -13.04 10.69 -3.26
C THR A 47 -12.86 12.17 -3.57
N ARG A 48 -13.15 12.55 -4.82
CA ARG A 48 -13.16 13.97 -5.26
C ARG A 48 -14.22 14.81 -4.53
N THR A 49 -15.21 14.18 -3.90
CA THR A 49 -16.25 14.84 -3.11
C THR A 49 -15.82 15.18 -1.68
N LYS A 50 -14.82 14.48 -1.12
CA LYS A 50 -14.39 14.67 0.26
C LYS A 50 -13.85 16.10 0.53
N PRO A 51 -13.04 16.73 -0.34
CA PRO A 51 -12.64 18.12 -0.17
C PRO A 51 -13.82 19.10 -0.14
N ILE A 52 -14.86 18.86 -0.94
CA ILE A 52 -16.07 19.70 -0.97
C ILE A 52 -16.83 19.58 0.35
N VAL A 53 -16.99 18.36 0.88
CA VAL A 53 -17.62 18.12 2.19
C VAL A 53 -16.85 18.80 3.31
N VAL A 54 -15.52 18.77 3.26
CA VAL A 54 -14.65 19.45 4.22
C VAL A 54 -14.81 20.96 4.13
N GLY A 55 -14.90 21.52 2.91
CA GLY A 55 -15.23 22.92 2.69
C GLY A 55 -16.60 23.31 3.25
N ALA A 56 -17.59 22.42 3.16
CA ALA A 56 -18.91 22.64 3.74
C ALA A 56 -18.88 22.67 5.28
N TYR A 57 -18.13 21.77 5.93
CA TYR A 57 -17.94 21.83 7.38
C TYR A 57 -17.23 23.11 7.82
N ALA A 58 -16.17 23.51 7.09
CA ALA A 58 -15.49 24.77 7.35
C ALA A 58 -16.45 25.96 7.21
N ALA A 59 -17.27 25.99 6.16
CA ALA A 59 -18.25 27.03 5.91
C ALA A 59 -19.28 27.16 7.05
N VAL A 60 -19.80 26.04 7.55
CA VAL A 60 -20.70 26.03 8.71
C VAL A 60 -19.97 26.54 9.95
N GLY A 61 -18.72 26.12 10.18
CA GLY A 61 -17.91 26.62 11.30
C GLY A 61 -17.72 28.13 11.24
N TYR A 62 -17.31 28.65 10.08
CA TYR A 62 -17.16 30.09 9.85
C TYR A 62 -18.46 30.87 10.06
N LEU A 63 -19.58 30.33 9.57
CA LEU A 63 -20.90 30.95 9.75
C LEU A 63 -21.28 31.02 11.23
N VAL A 64 -21.25 29.90 11.94
CA VAL A 64 -21.64 29.81 13.35
C VAL A 64 -20.79 30.72 14.22
N LEU A 65 -19.47 30.73 14.02
CA LEU A 65 -18.57 31.53 14.83
C LEU A 65 -18.71 33.03 14.52
N THR A 66 -18.93 33.40 13.26
CA THR A 66 -19.18 34.80 12.90
C THR A 66 -20.48 35.31 13.53
N TRP A 67 -21.53 34.49 13.55
CA TRP A 67 -22.76 34.82 14.25
C TRP A 67 -22.56 34.91 15.76
N ALA A 68 -21.84 33.97 16.36
CA ALA A 68 -21.58 33.96 17.80
C ALA A 68 -20.80 35.19 18.26
N THR A 69 -19.70 35.53 17.59
CA THR A 69 -18.88 36.71 17.96
C THR A 69 -19.58 38.01 17.59
N GLY A 70 -20.23 38.08 16.44
CA GLY A 70 -20.96 39.28 16.00
C GLY A 70 -22.13 39.63 16.92
N LEU A 71 -22.87 38.64 17.41
CA LEU A 71 -23.92 38.86 18.41
C LEU A 71 -23.35 39.22 19.79
N PHE A 72 -22.21 38.63 20.18
CA PHE A 72 -21.54 38.95 21.45
C PHE A 72 -21.03 40.40 21.50
N GLU A 73 -20.65 40.96 20.35
CA GLU A 73 -20.21 42.34 20.20
C GLU A 73 -21.35 43.32 19.86
N ASP A 74 -22.60 42.88 19.91
CA ASP A 74 -23.79 43.68 19.56
C ASP A 74 -23.70 44.32 18.16
N GLN A 75 -23.07 43.63 17.20
CA GLN A 75 -22.95 44.14 15.82
C GLN A 75 -24.31 44.14 15.10
N PRO A 76 -24.52 45.07 14.14
CA PRO A 76 -25.75 45.09 13.36
C PRO A 76 -26.01 43.76 12.64
N LEU A 77 -27.22 43.21 12.78
CA LEU A 77 -27.57 41.90 12.21
C LEU A 77 -27.34 41.82 10.70
N GLY A 78 -27.53 42.93 9.98
CA GLY A 78 -27.24 43.00 8.54
C GLY A 78 -25.76 42.76 8.23
N LEU A 79 -24.86 43.31 9.04
CA LEU A 79 -23.40 43.14 8.90
C LEU A 79 -22.98 41.71 9.23
N VAL A 80 -23.49 41.17 10.33
CA VAL A 80 -23.21 39.78 10.74
C VAL A 80 -23.67 38.78 9.67
N ALA A 81 -24.84 39.03 9.07
CA ALA A 81 -25.36 38.20 7.99
C ALA A 81 -24.48 38.26 6.72
N THR A 82 -24.04 39.45 6.30
CA THR A 82 -23.17 39.60 5.11
C THR A 82 -21.80 39.00 5.35
N ASP A 83 -21.20 39.24 6.51
CA ASP A 83 -19.87 38.73 6.85
C ASP A 83 -19.88 37.22 7.04
N GLY A 84 -20.92 36.70 7.70
CA GLY A 84 -21.14 35.27 7.86
C GLY A 84 -21.30 34.56 6.51
N ALA A 85 -22.10 35.12 5.60
CA ALA A 85 -22.28 34.58 4.26
C ALA A 85 -20.96 34.62 3.44
N TRP A 86 -20.22 35.73 3.52
CA TRP A 86 -18.94 35.88 2.82
C TRP A 86 -17.90 34.87 3.31
N ARG A 87 -17.73 34.73 4.64
CA ARG A 87 -16.78 33.79 5.25
C ARG A 87 -17.17 32.34 5.00
N ALA A 88 -18.46 32.02 5.07
CA ALA A 88 -18.97 30.69 4.70
C ALA A 88 -18.69 30.37 3.22
N GLY A 89 -18.88 31.35 2.33
CA GLY A 89 -18.53 31.23 0.91
C GLY A 89 -17.04 30.90 0.71
N TRP A 90 -16.15 31.59 1.41
CA TRP A 90 -14.72 31.27 1.37
C TRP A 90 -14.38 29.91 1.97
N GLY A 91 -15.07 29.47 3.03
CA GLY A 91 -14.95 28.12 3.57
C GLY A 91 -15.31 27.04 2.54
N LEU A 92 -16.41 27.22 1.79
CA LEU A 92 -16.78 26.33 0.69
C LEU A 92 -15.73 26.35 -0.42
N MET A 93 -15.32 27.53 -0.86
CA MET A 93 -14.31 27.71 -1.91
C MET A 93 -12.96 27.08 -1.55
N ALA A 94 -12.57 27.10 -0.27
CA ALA A 94 -11.36 26.44 0.19
C ALA A 94 -11.37 24.93 -0.10
N GLY A 95 -12.52 24.27 -0.01
CA GLY A 95 -12.68 22.86 -0.40
C GLY A 95 -12.43 22.62 -1.89
N PHE A 96 -12.89 23.52 -2.76
CA PHE A 96 -12.61 23.47 -4.20
C PHE A 96 -11.14 23.72 -4.51
N PHE A 97 -10.52 24.72 -3.87
CA PHE A 97 -9.10 24.99 -4.03
C PHE A 97 -8.24 23.82 -3.55
N LEU A 98 -8.59 23.19 -2.43
CA LEU A 98 -7.92 21.98 -1.95
C LEU A 98 -8.04 20.85 -2.97
N GLY A 99 -9.24 20.57 -3.47
CA GLY A 99 -9.45 19.52 -4.47
C GLY A 99 -8.71 19.77 -5.78
N GLY A 100 -8.70 21.02 -6.26
CA GLY A 100 -8.01 21.41 -7.49
C GLY A 100 -6.48 21.48 -7.36
N SER A 101 -5.97 21.80 -6.17
CA SER A 101 -4.52 21.88 -5.91
C SER A 101 -3.89 20.54 -5.54
N LEU A 102 -4.69 19.54 -5.15
CA LEU A 102 -4.21 18.24 -4.68
C LEU A 102 -3.21 17.56 -5.65
N PRO A 103 -3.45 17.49 -6.98
CA PRO A 103 -2.50 16.86 -7.91
C PRO A 103 -1.14 17.57 -7.95
N PHE A 104 -1.13 18.89 -7.78
CA PHE A 104 0.11 19.67 -7.77
C PHE A 104 0.88 19.46 -6.47
N VAL A 105 0.19 19.35 -5.34
CA VAL A 105 0.79 19.03 -4.04
C VAL A 105 1.35 17.60 -4.05
N GLU A 106 0.59 16.63 -4.57
CA GLU A 106 1.04 15.25 -4.74
C GLU A 106 2.33 15.18 -5.57
N SER A 107 2.36 15.85 -6.71
CA SER A 107 3.53 15.89 -7.59
C SER A 107 4.73 16.58 -6.92
N ALA A 108 4.52 17.71 -6.23
CA ALA A 108 5.60 18.46 -5.60
C ALA A 108 6.25 17.72 -4.43
N PHE A 109 5.47 16.92 -3.69
CA PHE A 109 5.94 16.23 -2.48
C PHE A 109 6.08 14.71 -2.64
N GLY A 110 5.77 14.14 -3.81
CA GLY A 110 5.84 12.69 -4.05
C GLY A 110 4.85 11.89 -3.20
N ILE A 111 3.74 12.51 -2.77
CA ILE A 111 2.72 11.89 -1.91
C ILE A 111 1.64 11.28 -2.79
N VAL A 112 1.15 10.10 -2.42
CA VAL A 112 -0.02 9.48 -3.06
C VAL A 112 -1.27 9.70 -2.23
N THR A 113 -2.37 10.11 -2.85
CA THR A 113 -3.69 10.14 -2.19
C THR A 113 -4.52 8.93 -2.60
N GLY A 114 -5.64 8.71 -1.91
CA GLY A 114 -6.55 7.63 -2.26
C GLY A 114 -7.10 7.77 -3.69
N ILE A 115 -7.24 8.99 -4.20
CA ILE A 115 -7.71 9.24 -5.57
C ILE A 115 -6.64 8.77 -6.57
N SER A 116 -5.39 9.21 -6.41
CA SER A 116 -4.29 8.81 -7.30
C SER A 116 -4.05 7.30 -7.26
N LEU A 117 -4.15 6.68 -6.07
CA LEU A 117 -4.05 5.21 -5.95
C LEU A 117 -5.19 4.50 -6.70
N LEU A 118 -6.43 4.98 -6.59
CA LEU A 118 -7.56 4.39 -7.33
C LEU A 118 -7.39 4.54 -8.85
N GLU A 119 -6.85 5.67 -9.30
CA GLU A 119 -6.53 5.89 -10.73
C GLU A 119 -5.41 4.96 -11.21
N LEU A 120 -4.37 4.73 -10.40
CA LEU A 120 -3.31 3.76 -10.69
C LEU A 120 -3.84 2.31 -10.72
N GLY A 121 -4.80 2.01 -9.85
CA GLY A 121 -5.40 0.69 -9.73
C GLY A 121 -6.39 0.32 -10.84
N ASP A 122 -6.70 1.26 -11.74
CA ASP A 122 -7.59 1.00 -12.86
C ASP A 122 -6.95 -0.03 -13.81
N ILE A 123 -7.70 -1.09 -14.12
CA ILE A 123 -7.22 -2.16 -15.00
C ILE A 123 -6.90 -1.66 -16.42
N THR A 124 -7.41 -0.49 -16.81
CA THR A 124 -7.09 0.17 -18.08
C THR A 124 -5.71 0.83 -18.08
N HIS A 125 -5.01 0.89 -16.93
CA HIS A 125 -3.65 1.40 -16.84
C HIS A 125 -2.72 0.67 -17.84
N PRO A 126 -2.00 1.38 -18.72
CA PRO A 126 -1.24 0.76 -19.82
C PRO A 126 -0.25 -0.32 -19.37
N LEU A 127 0.44 -0.09 -18.24
CA LEU A 127 1.41 -1.04 -17.71
C LEU A 127 0.75 -2.32 -17.17
N LEU A 128 -0.44 -2.22 -16.56
CA LEU A 128 -1.18 -3.38 -16.10
C LEU A 128 -1.75 -4.17 -17.29
N GLN A 129 -2.21 -3.46 -18.34
CA GLN A 129 -2.61 -4.08 -19.61
C GLN A 129 -1.45 -4.83 -20.27
N GLU A 130 -0.23 -4.28 -20.20
CA GLU A 130 0.96 -4.94 -20.71
C GLU A 130 1.31 -6.20 -19.89
N LEU A 131 1.22 -6.12 -18.56
CA LEU A 131 1.40 -7.27 -17.67
C LEU A 131 0.40 -8.39 -18.00
N VAL A 132 -0.89 -8.07 -18.18
CA VAL A 132 -1.93 -9.04 -18.57
C VAL A 132 -1.56 -9.75 -19.88
N ARG A 133 -1.05 -9.01 -20.88
CA ARG A 133 -0.72 -9.57 -22.20
C ARG A 133 0.55 -10.41 -22.19
N ARG A 134 1.59 -9.97 -21.46
CA ARG A 134 2.92 -10.60 -21.47
C ARG A 134 3.10 -11.68 -20.42
N ALA A 135 2.51 -11.52 -19.24
CA ALA A 135 2.64 -12.41 -18.08
C ALA A 135 1.28 -12.56 -17.34
N PRO A 136 0.28 -13.20 -17.96
CA PRO A 136 -1.06 -13.33 -17.40
C PRO A 136 -1.11 -14.11 -16.07
N GLY A 137 -0.20 -15.07 -15.88
CA GLY A 137 -0.07 -15.83 -14.64
C GLY A 137 0.37 -14.94 -13.49
N THR A 138 1.39 -14.12 -13.73
CA THR A 138 1.85 -13.09 -12.79
C THR A 138 0.76 -12.06 -12.49
N HIS A 139 -0.01 -11.60 -13.49
CA HIS A 139 -1.14 -10.71 -13.22
C HIS A 139 -2.16 -11.34 -12.24
N ASN A 140 -2.56 -12.59 -12.47
CA ASN A 140 -3.53 -13.28 -11.61
C ASN A 140 -2.98 -13.49 -10.19
N HIS A 141 -1.69 -13.81 -10.07
CA HIS A 141 -0.96 -13.81 -8.81
C HIS A 141 -1.07 -12.45 -8.10
N SER A 142 -0.65 -11.37 -8.75
CA SER A 142 -0.67 -10.01 -8.21
C SER A 142 -2.05 -9.55 -7.72
N VAL A 143 -3.13 -9.89 -8.44
CA VAL A 143 -4.51 -9.57 -8.01
C VAL A 143 -4.89 -10.36 -6.74
N THR A 144 -4.50 -11.62 -6.66
CA THR A 144 -4.77 -12.47 -5.49
C THR A 144 -3.98 -11.98 -4.27
N VAL A 145 -2.69 -11.68 -4.45
CA VAL A 145 -1.84 -11.06 -3.42
C VAL A 145 -2.46 -9.75 -2.95
N GLY A 146 -2.87 -8.87 -3.86
CA GLY A 146 -3.50 -7.59 -3.51
C GLY A 146 -4.75 -7.77 -2.66
N THR A 147 -5.58 -8.77 -2.97
CA THR A 147 -6.81 -9.06 -2.21
C THR A 147 -6.51 -9.52 -0.78
N ILE A 148 -5.58 -10.47 -0.60
CA ILE A 148 -5.27 -11.00 0.74
C ILE A 148 -4.45 -10.00 1.57
N ALA A 149 -3.61 -9.20 0.92
CA ALA A 149 -2.78 -8.18 1.55
C ALA A 149 -3.60 -6.95 1.98
N GLU A 150 -4.60 -6.53 1.19
CA GLU A 150 -5.55 -5.47 1.57
C GLU A 150 -6.24 -5.83 2.89
N ALA A 151 -6.80 -7.04 2.98
CA ALA A 151 -7.48 -7.51 4.19
C ALA A 151 -6.56 -7.52 5.43
N ALA A 152 -5.30 -7.93 5.26
CA ALA A 152 -4.30 -7.91 6.34
C ALA A 152 -3.92 -6.49 6.76
N ALA A 153 -3.79 -5.57 5.80
CA ALA A 153 -3.50 -4.16 6.07
C ALA A 153 -4.66 -3.47 6.82
N GLU A 154 -5.91 -3.72 6.41
CA GLU A 154 -7.10 -3.20 7.11
C GLU A 154 -7.14 -3.68 8.56
N ARG A 155 -6.75 -4.94 8.81
CA ARG A 155 -6.80 -5.55 10.14
C ARG A 155 -5.97 -4.79 11.17
N ILE A 156 -4.82 -4.26 10.76
CA ILE A 156 -3.89 -3.53 11.65
C ILE A 156 -3.97 -2.01 11.48
N GLY A 157 -4.87 -1.50 10.63
CA GLY A 157 -4.99 -0.07 10.35
C GLY A 157 -3.85 0.53 9.51
N ALA A 158 -3.15 -0.29 8.72
CA ALA A 158 -2.19 0.16 7.72
C ALA A 158 -2.92 0.70 6.47
N ASN A 159 -2.18 1.30 5.53
CA ASN A 159 -2.75 1.80 4.28
C ASN A 159 -3.10 0.65 3.32
N ALA A 160 -4.30 0.09 3.49
CA ALA A 160 -4.77 -1.05 2.73
C ALA A 160 -4.89 -0.80 1.22
N LEU A 161 -5.29 0.42 0.83
CA LEU A 161 -5.38 0.78 -0.58
C LEU A 161 -3.99 0.82 -1.23
N LEU A 162 -2.99 1.38 -0.54
CA LEU A 162 -1.61 1.37 -1.02
C LEU A 162 -1.08 -0.05 -1.19
N VAL A 163 -1.33 -0.93 -0.22
CA VAL A 163 -0.91 -2.34 -0.29
C VAL A 163 -1.57 -3.06 -1.47
N ARG A 164 -2.88 -2.88 -1.67
CA ARG A 164 -3.60 -3.49 -2.80
C ARG A 164 -3.01 -3.06 -4.14
N ILE A 165 -2.88 -1.74 -4.33
CA ILE A 165 -2.41 -1.20 -5.60
C ILE A 165 -0.93 -1.54 -5.81
N GLY A 166 -0.11 -1.45 -4.76
CA GLY A 166 1.29 -1.90 -4.81
C GLY A 166 1.43 -3.35 -5.22
N ALA A 167 0.56 -4.24 -4.72
CA ALA A 167 0.54 -5.65 -5.14
C ALA A 167 0.26 -5.83 -6.64
N TYR A 168 -0.54 -4.96 -7.28
CA TYR A 168 -0.76 -5.05 -8.72
C TYR A 168 0.52 -4.81 -9.52
N PHE A 169 1.43 -3.99 -8.98
CA PHE A 169 2.67 -3.60 -9.65
C PHE A 169 3.92 -4.34 -9.17
N HIS A 170 3.91 -4.99 -7.99
CA HIS A 170 5.12 -5.52 -7.34
C HIS A 170 6.00 -6.41 -8.24
N ASP A 171 5.35 -7.12 -9.15
CA ASP A 171 5.94 -8.15 -10.00
C ASP A 171 6.06 -7.77 -11.48
N ILE A 172 5.83 -6.50 -11.86
CA ILE A 172 5.81 -6.08 -13.28
C ILE A 172 7.11 -6.40 -14.02
N GLY A 173 8.26 -6.45 -13.34
CA GLY A 173 9.53 -6.82 -13.96
C GLY A 173 9.55 -8.23 -14.55
N LYS A 174 8.73 -9.15 -14.04
CA LYS A 174 8.61 -10.52 -14.57
C LYS A 174 8.15 -10.52 -16.03
N MET A 175 7.45 -9.47 -16.49
CA MET A 175 6.94 -9.36 -17.86
C MET A 175 8.03 -9.25 -18.93
N LEU A 176 9.27 -8.93 -18.55
CA LEU A 176 10.40 -8.91 -19.48
C LEU A 176 10.90 -10.32 -19.80
N LYS A 177 10.73 -11.27 -18.87
CA LYS A 177 11.21 -12.66 -18.98
C LYS A 177 10.17 -13.66 -18.46
N PRO A 178 8.91 -13.61 -18.94
CA PRO A 178 7.80 -14.34 -18.33
C PRO A 178 8.02 -15.84 -18.27
N HIS A 179 8.68 -16.41 -19.28
CA HIS A 179 8.94 -17.86 -19.38
C HIS A 179 9.89 -18.42 -18.31
N TYR A 180 10.54 -17.58 -17.50
CA TYR A 180 11.37 -18.02 -16.37
C TYR A 180 10.55 -18.15 -15.06
N PHE A 181 9.35 -17.58 -15.01
CA PHE A 181 8.50 -17.61 -13.81
C PHE A 181 7.42 -18.68 -13.94
N VAL A 182 7.29 -19.54 -12.92
CA VAL A 182 6.50 -20.78 -12.97
C VAL A 182 5.01 -20.53 -13.20
N GLU A 183 4.48 -19.44 -12.66
CA GLU A 183 3.08 -19.04 -12.82
C GLU A 183 2.70 -18.72 -14.27
N ASN A 184 3.69 -18.43 -15.14
CA ASN A 184 3.48 -18.18 -16.56
C ASN A 184 3.85 -19.39 -17.44
N GLN A 185 4.32 -20.49 -16.85
CA GLN A 185 4.64 -21.71 -17.57
C GLN A 185 3.39 -22.59 -17.64
N ALA A 186 2.72 -22.62 -18.80
CA ALA A 186 1.52 -23.44 -19.04
C ALA A 186 1.84 -24.94 -19.19
N GLY A 187 2.52 -25.54 -18.20
CA GLY A 187 2.98 -26.93 -18.22
C GLY A 187 4.23 -27.19 -19.08
N ALA A 188 4.89 -26.12 -19.55
CA ALA A 188 6.14 -26.23 -20.30
C ALA A 188 7.32 -26.62 -19.38
N ALA A 189 8.34 -27.27 -19.94
CA ALA A 189 9.57 -27.57 -19.22
C ALA A 189 10.24 -26.28 -18.70
N SER A 190 10.69 -26.31 -17.45
CA SER A 190 11.31 -25.15 -16.81
C SER A 190 12.57 -24.71 -17.55
N ARG A 191 12.62 -23.42 -17.93
CA ARG A 191 13.80 -22.81 -18.57
C ARG A 191 15.03 -22.81 -17.65
N HIS A 192 14.84 -22.98 -16.34
CA HIS A 192 15.91 -23.07 -15.36
C HIS A 192 16.63 -24.43 -15.36
N ALA A 193 16.05 -25.48 -15.94
CA ALA A 193 16.64 -26.82 -15.93
C ALA A 193 18.01 -26.88 -16.64
N ASN A 194 18.22 -26.01 -17.63
CA ASN A 194 19.46 -25.93 -18.42
C ASN A 194 20.44 -24.84 -17.94
N LEU A 195 20.18 -24.22 -16.78
CA LEU A 195 20.99 -23.13 -16.25
C LEU A 195 21.75 -23.54 -14.98
N ALA A 196 22.91 -22.92 -14.77
CA ALA A 196 23.56 -22.97 -13.47
C ALA A 196 22.66 -22.29 -12.42
N PRO A 197 22.61 -22.80 -11.16
CA PRO A 197 21.76 -22.23 -10.12
C PRO A 197 22.00 -20.73 -9.89
N ALA A 198 23.27 -20.29 -9.91
CA ALA A 198 23.63 -18.87 -9.79
C ALA A 198 23.02 -18.03 -10.93
N MET A 199 23.01 -18.53 -12.17
CA MET A 199 22.42 -17.82 -13.31
C MET A 199 20.89 -17.73 -13.16
N SER A 200 20.24 -18.81 -12.73
CA SER A 200 18.82 -18.80 -12.42
C SER A 200 18.47 -17.78 -11.34
N THR A 201 19.28 -17.71 -10.28
CA THR A 201 19.09 -16.73 -9.21
C THR A 201 19.22 -15.30 -9.69
N LEU A 202 20.19 -14.99 -10.54
CA LEU A 202 20.31 -13.65 -11.14
C LEU A 202 19.10 -13.26 -12.00
N ILE A 203 18.52 -14.22 -12.74
CA ILE A 203 17.28 -13.97 -13.50
C ILE A 203 16.11 -13.69 -12.56
N ILE A 204 15.96 -14.50 -11.52
CA ILE A 204 14.89 -14.32 -10.52
C ILE A 204 15.07 -12.98 -9.81
N ILE A 205 16.22 -12.68 -9.23
CA ILE A 205 16.47 -11.41 -8.54
C ILE A 205 16.29 -10.20 -9.47
N GLY A 206 16.65 -10.35 -10.75
CA GLY A 206 16.56 -9.29 -11.74
C GLY A 206 15.18 -8.67 -11.91
N HIS A 207 14.09 -9.41 -11.64
CA HIS A 207 12.73 -8.87 -11.82
C HIS A 207 12.43 -7.67 -10.93
N VAL A 208 13.07 -7.57 -9.76
CA VAL A 208 12.90 -6.44 -8.84
C VAL A 208 13.43 -5.17 -9.49
N LYS A 209 14.68 -5.21 -9.96
CA LYS A 209 15.32 -4.07 -10.64
C LYS A 209 14.59 -3.72 -11.94
N ASP A 210 14.29 -4.72 -12.75
CA ASP A 210 13.53 -4.55 -14.00
C ASP A 210 12.16 -3.91 -13.72
N GLY A 211 11.51 -4.30 -12.62
CA GLY A 211 10.23 -3.75 -12.18
C GLY A 211 10.33 -2.30 -11.73
N VAL A 212 11.34 -1.94 -10.94
CA VAL A 212 11.59 -0.54 -10.54
C VAL A 212 11.88 0.34 -11.76
N ASP A 213 12.70 -0.14 -12.70
CA ASP A 213 13.05 0.60 -13.91
C ASP A 213 11.82 0.81 -14.82
N LEU A 214 10.98 -0.21 -14.99
CA LEU A 214 9.67 -0.08 -15.67
C LEU A 214 8.75 0.90 -14.94
N GLY A 215 8.66 0.80 -13.62
CA GLY A 215 7.84 1.69 -12.81
C GLY A 215 8.24 3.16 -12.99
N ARG A 216 9.56 3.44 -13.01
CA ARG A 216 10.09 4.79 -13.28
C ARG A 216 9.75 5.29 -14.67
N GLN A 217 9.88 4.44 -15.70
CA GLN A 217 9.52 4.80 -17.08
C GLN A 217 8.03 5.15 -17.22
N HIS A 218 7.18 4.50 -16.41
CA HIS A 218 5.74 4.76 -16.35
C HIS A 218 5.34 5.80 -15.30
N HIS A 219 6.30 6.50 -14.70
CA HIS A 219 6.08 7.54 -13.69
C HIS A 219 5.24 7.06 -12.49
N LEU A 220 5.42 5.80 -12.09
CA LEU A 220 4.82 5.30 -10.86
C LEU A 220 5.36 6.10 -9.66
N PRO A 221 4.50 6.42 -8.68
CA PRO A 221 4.90 7.20 -7.53
C PRO A 221 5.84 6.39 -6.62
N GLN A 222 6.70 7.10 -5.89
CA GLN A 222 7.75 6.48 -5.08
C GLN A 222 7.24 5.39 -4.12
N PRO A 223 6.10 5.54 -3.42
CA PRO A 223 5.59 4.47 -2.55
C PRO A 223 5.29 3.16 -3.28
N ILE A 224 4.96 3.18 -4.58
CA ILE A 224 4.76 1.95 -5.37
C ILE A 224 6.10 1.38 -5.82
N LEU A 225 7.05 2.23 -6.20
CA LEU A 225 8.43 1.80 -6.52
C LEU A 225 9.10 1.13 -5.31
N ASP A 226 8.89 1.68 -4.12
CA ASP A 226 9.40 1.12 -2.87
C ASP A 226 8.81 -0.27 -2.60
N LEU A 227 7.51 -0.47 -2.85
CA LEU A 227 6.88 -1.78 -2.72
C LEU A 227 7.41 -2.80 -3.74
N ILE A 228 7.67 -2.37 -4.98
CA ILE A 228 8.34 -3.21 -5.99
C ILE A 228 9.74 -3.59 -5.52
N GLU A 229 10.53 -2.64 -5.02
CA GLU A 229 11.91 -2.89 -4.60
C GLU A 229 12.01 -3.79 -3.36
N GLN A 230 11.12 -3.60 -2.38
CA GLN A 230 11.25 -4.15 -1.04
C GLN A 230 10.47 -5.45 -0.80
N HIS A 231 9.55 -5.85 -1.69
CA HIS A 231 8.63 -6.97 -1.40
C HIS A 231 9.33 -8.32 -1.14
N HIS A 232 10.56 -8.50 -1.60
CA HIS A 232 11.39 -9.66 -1.24
C HIS A 232 12.44 -9.39 -0.17
N GLY A 233 12.64 -8.14 0.23
CA GLY A 233 13.65 -7.73 1.20
C GLY A 233 15.02 -8.28 0.85
N THR A 234 15.67 -8.90 1.83
CA THR A 234 16.97 -9.58 1.65
C THR A 234 16.85 -11.10 1.71
N THR A 235 15.67 -11.63 1.37
CA THR A 235 15.38 -13.07 1.53
C THR A 235 16.26 -13.94 0.63
N LEU A 236 16.45 -15.19 1.04
CA LEU A 236 17.22 -16.18 0.29
C LEU A 236 16.39 -16.81 -0.83
N VAL A 237 16.94 -16.91 -2.03
CA VAL A 237 16.38 -17.69 -3.14
C VAL A 237 16.69 -19.18 -2.92
N GLU A 238 15.94 -19.79 -1.99
CA GLU A 238 16.27 -21.07 -1.36
C GLU A 238 16.43 -22.25 -2.31
N TYR A 239 15.56 -22.38 -3.31
CA TYR A 239 15.60 -23.52 -4.22
C TYR A 239 16.95 -23.61 -4.94
N PHE A 240 17.40 -22.49 -5.53
CA PHE A 240 18.66 -22.44 -6.25
C PHE A 240 19.87 -22.46 -5.33
N TYR A 241 19.77 -21.90 -4.12
CA TYR A 241 20.83 -22.06 -3.12
C TYR A 241 21.03 -23.53 -2.73
N ARG A 242 19.95 -24.25 -2.39
CA ARG A 242 20.01 -25.67 -2.04
C ARG A 242 20.53 -26.53 -3.20
N GLU A 243 20.13 -26.22 -4.43
CA GLU A 243 20.63 -26.89 -5.62
C GLU A 243 22.14 -26.62 -5.82
N ALA A 244 22.60 -25.39 -5.63
CA ALA A 244 24.02 -25.05 -5.70
C ALA A 244 24.84 -25.79 -4.63
N THR A 245 24.38 -25.78 -3.38
CA THR A 245 25.05 -26.48 -2.26
C THR A 245 25.10 -27.99 -2.48
N ARG A 246 24.02 -28.59 -3.02
CA ARG A 246 24.00 -30.01 -3.36
C ARG A 246 25.05 -30.35 -4.43
N ARG A 247 25.19 -29.52 -5.46
CA ARG A 247 26.20 -29.71 -6.52
C ARG A 247 27.62 -29.55 -5.99
N SER A 248 27.86 -28.53 -5.16
CA SER A 248 29.15 -28.29 -4.52
C SER A 248 29.55 -29.42 -3.57
N ASN A 249 28.64 -29.94 -2.75
CA ASN A 249 28.93 -31.07 -1.86
C ASN A 249 29.22 -32.39 -2.61
N GLY A 250 28.84 -32.48 -3.88
CA GLY A 250 29.16 -33.61 -4.75
C GLY A 250 30.55 -33.52 -5.41
N ASP A 251 31.24 -32.40 -5.26
CA ASP A 251 32.55 -32.13 -5.85
C ASP A 251 33.56 -31.73 -4.75
N PRO A 252 34.53 -32.60 -4.40
CA PRO A 252 35.49 -32.36 -3.31
C PRO A 252 36.33 -31.09 -3.49
N ASP A 253 36.50 -30.61 -4.73
CA ASP A 253 37.33 -29.45 -5.06
C ASP A 253 36.49 -28.16 -5.23
N ALA A 254 35.15 -28.25 -5.12
CA ALA A 254 34.28 -27.09 -5.27
C ALA A 254 34.28 -26.21 -4.01
N PRO A 255 34.40 -24.87 -4.15
CA PRO A 255 34.35 -23.96 -3.01
C PRO A 255 32.96 -23.95 -2.38
N ALA A 256 32.90 -23.74 -1.06
CA ALA A 256 31.64 -23.61 -0.34
C ALA A 256 30.77 -22.49 -0.93
N VAL A 257 29.49 -22.81 -1.15
CA VAL A 257 28.52 -21.87 -1.73
C VAL A 257 28.20 -20.78 -0.72
N GLN A 258 28.45 -19.52 -1.10
CA GLN A 258 28.12 -18.37 -0.26
C GLN A 258 26.64 -18.01 -0.39
N GLU A 259 25.96 -17.93 0.75
CA GLU A 259 24.54 -17.59 0.82
C GLU A 259 24.23 -16.18 0.29
N SER A 260 25.14 -15.23 0.48
CA SER A 260 25.02 -13.85 0.00
C SER A 260 24.81 -13.74 -1.51
N ALA A 261 25.36 -14.67 -2.29
CA ALA A 261 25.19 -14.71 -3.75
C ALA A 261 23.77 -15.12 -4.18
N PHE A 262 22.94 -15.60 -3.23
CA PHE A 262 21.59 -16.09 -3.48
C PHE A 262 20.52 -15.26 -2.77
N ARG A 263 20.89 -14.18 -2.08
CA ARG A 263 19.93 -13.28 -1.43
C ARG A 263 19.55 -12.12 -2.35
N TYR A 264 18.31 -11.68 -2.23
CA TYR A 264 17.90 -10.41 -2.81
C TYR A 264 18.75 -9.26 -2.23
N PRO A 265 19.08 -8.23 -3.02
CA PRO A 265 19.92 -7.12 -2.57
C PRO A 265 19.23 -6.21 -1.55
N GLY A 266 17.90 -6.32 -1.41
CA GLY A 266 17.12 -5.44 -0.55
C GLY A 266 16.81 -4.07 -1.18
N PRO A 267 16.43 -3.08 -0.35
CA PRO A 267 16.48 -3.12 1.12
C PRO A 267 15.40 -4.01 1.75
N LYS A 268 15.52 -4.32 3.06
CA LYS A 268 14.41 -4.90 3.83
C LYS A 268 13.19 -3.96 3.77
N PRO A 269 11.96 -4.47 3.99
CA PRO A 269 10.78 -3.63 4.16
C PRO A 269 11.03 -2.44 5.09
N GLN A 270 10.77 -1.23 4.60
CA GLN A 270 10.92 0.02 5.37
C GLN A 270 9.59 0.51 5.96
N THR A 271 8.48 -0.12 5.57
CA THR A 271 7.12 0.24 6.00
C THR A 271 6.30 -1.00 6.33
N LYS A 272 5.28 -0.84 7.17
CA LYS A 272 4.33 -1.91 7.51
C LYS A 272 3.69 -2.49 6.25
N GLU A 273 3.35 -1.64 5.30
CA GLU A 273 2.78 -1.98 4.00
C GLU A 273 3.70 -2.89 3.19
N ALA A 274 5.01 -2.58 3.13
CA ALA A 274 6.00 -3.44 2.48
C ALA A 274 6.15 -4.79 3.18
N GLY A 275 6.11 -4.81 4.52
CA GLY A 275 6.15 -6.05 5.30
C GLY A 275 4.92 -6.93 5.08
N ILE A 276 3.72 -6.33 5.01
CA ILE A 276 2.48 -7.04 4.67
C ILE A 276 2.57 -7.64 3.27
N LEU A 277 3.00 -6.85 2.28
CA LEU A 277 3.11 -7.29 0.90
C LEU A 277 4.09 -8.47 0.75
N MET A 278 5.25 -8.40 1.42
CA MET A 278 6.24 -9.48 1.44
C MET A 278 5.65 -10.81 1.92
N VAL A 279 4.90 -10.78 3.02
CA VAL A 279 4.33 -12.02 3.58
C VAL A 279 3.20 -12.51 2.70
N ALA A 280 2.32 -11.62 2.24
CA ALA A 280 1.21 -11.95 1.36
C ALA A 280 1.69 -12.64 0.06
N ASP A 281 2.70 -12.08 -0.61
CA ASP A 281 3.32 -12.67 -1.80
C ASP A 281 3.87 -14.07 -1.51
N ALA A 282 4.62 -14.23 -0.42
CA ALA A 282 5.22 -15.51 -0.06
C ALA A 282 4.17 -16.60 0.22
N VAL A 283 3.10 -16.27 0.96
CA VAL A 283 2.08 -17.26 1.35
C VAL A 283 1.17 -17.64 0.18
N GLU A 284 0.85 -16.67 -0.69
CA GLU A 284 0.10 -16.92 -1.92
C GLU A 284 0.88 -17.88 -2.81
N SER A 285 2.13 -17.51 -3.14
CA SER A 285 3.01 -18.29 -4.01
C SER A 285 3.19 -19.72 -3.50
N ALA A 286 3.42 -19.88 -2.19
CA ALA A 286 3.61 -21.20 -1.60
C ALA A 286 2.29 -22.01 -1.57
N SER A 287 1.15 -21.37 -1.30
CA SER A 287 -0.15 -22.06 -1.25
C SER A 287 -0.56 -22.67 -2.59
N ARG A 288 -0.11 -22.11 -3.72
CA ARG A 288 -0.32 -22.69 -5.07
C ARG A 288 0.33 -24.05 -5.26
N THR A 289 1.33 -24.38 -4.46
CA THR A 289 2.05 -25.67 -4.52
C THR A 289 1.43 -26.76 -3.65
N LEU A 290 0.42 -26.42 -2.83
CA LEU A 290 -0.28 -27.40 -1.99
C LEU A 290 -1.20 -28.30 -2.85
N SER A 291 -0.91 -29.60 -2.87
CA SER A 291 -1.75 -30.59 -3.58
C SER A 291 -3.17 -30.66 -3.01
N GLU A 292 -3.31 -30.49 -1.69
CA GLU A 292 -4.58 -30.51 -0.95
C GLU A 292 -4.59 -29.39 0.10
N PRO A 293 -5.14 -28.21 -0.22
CA PRO A 293 -5.10 -27.04 0.65
C PRO A 293 -6.19 -27.12 1.74
N THR A 294 -6.05 -28.06 2.68
CA THR A 294 -6.94 -28.12 3.86
C THR A 294 -6.64 -26.96 4.82
N PRO A 295 -7.60 -26.52 5.65
CA PRO A 295 -7.39 -25.43 6.61
C PRO A 295 -6.13 -25.59 7.47
N ALA A 296 -5.91 -26.79 8.02
CA ALA A 296 -4.74 -27.06 8.86
C ALA A 296 -3.42 -26.95 8.10
N ARG A 297 -3.38 -27.34 6.81
CA ARG A 297 -2.17 -27.21 5.98
C ARG A 297 -1.91 -25.77 5.57
N ILE A 298 -2.96 -25.00 5.29
CA ILE A 298 -2.85 -23.56 5.04
C ILE A 298 -2.31 -22.86 6.29
N GLU A 299 -2.90 -23.14 7.46
CA GLU A 299 -2.46 -22.57 8.73
C GLU A 299 -0.99 -22.87 9.03
N GLY A 300 -0.58 -24.13 8.90
CA GLY A 300 0.81 -24.55 9.07
C GLY A 300 1.77 -23.82 8.12
N LEU A 301 1.40 -23.73 6.83
CA LEU A 301 2.20 -23.05 5.81
C LEU A 301 2.38 -21.56 6.10
N VAL A 302 1.28 -20.84 6.38
CA VAL A 302 1.35 -19.40 6.67
C VAL A 302 2.19 -19.17 7.91
N ARG A 303 2.01 -19.98 8.96
CA ARG A 303 2.79 -19.85 10.20
C ARG A 303 4.29 -20.06 9.96
N GLU A 304 4.67 -21.11 9.24
CA GLU A 304 6.06 -21.39 8.91
C GLU A 304 6.70 -20.23 8.15
N LEU A 305 6.03 -19.71 7.12
CA LEU A 305 6.57 -18.63 6.29
C LEU A 305 6.72 -17.32 7.07
N VAL A 306 5.72 -16.97 7.91
CA VAL A 306 5.80 -15.77 8.76
C VAL A 306 6.93 -15.89 9.77
N GLU A 307 7.05 -17.03 10.45
CA GLU A 307 8.12 -17.28 11.43
C GLU A 307 9.49 -17.21 10.77
N LYS A 308 9.64 -17.79 9.58
CA LYS A 308 10.89 -17.70 8.82
C LYS A 308 11.29 -16.27 8.45
N ARG A 309 10.35 -15.41 8.08
CA ARG A 309 10.63 -14.00 7.79
C ARG A 309 11.04 -13.24 9.05
N LEU A 310 10.41 -13.58 10.19
CA LEU A 310 10.77 -13.02 11.48
C LEU A 310 12.18 -13.45 11.90
N ASP A 311 12.51 -14.74 11.80
CA ASP A 311 13.82 -15.31 12.15
C ASP A 311 14.94 -14.78 11.24
N ASP A 312 14.63 -14.51 9.96
CA ASP A 312 15.54 -13.88 8.99
C ASP A 312 15.62 -12.34 9.11
N GLY A 313 15.04 -11.78 10.19
CA GLY A 313 15.07 -10.34 10.51
C GLY A 313 14.42 -9.44 9.45
N GLN A 314 13.53 -9.96 8.60
CA GLN A 314 12.99 -9.17 7.48
C GLN A 314 12.06 -8.04 7.94
N PHE A 315 11.59 -8.05 9.19
CA PHE A 315 10.70 -7.02 9.74
C PHE A 315 11.42 -5.96 10.58
N ASP A 316 12.74 -6.05 10.75
CA ASP A 316 13.52 -5.20 11.68
C ASP A 316 13.42 -3.70 11.36
N GLU A 317 13.14 -3.34 10.11
CA GLU A 317 13.21 -1.96 9.59
C GLU A 317 11.83 -1.39 9.21
N CYS A 318 10.74 -2.15 9.41
CA CYS A 318 9.41 -1.80 8.88
C CYS A 318 8.40 -1.28 9.92
N GLY A 319 8.75 -1.36 11.21
CA GLY A 319 7.89 -0.91 12.30
C GLY A 319 6.69 -1.81 12.61
N LEU A 320 6.59 -3.01 12.04
CA LEU A 320 5.60 -4.02 12.44
C LEU A 320 5.90 -4.54 13.85
N THR A 321 4.87 -4.56 14.69
CA THR A 321 4.95 -5.18 16.02
C THR A 321 4.63 -6.68 15.96
N LEU A 322 5.08 -7.47 16.94
CA LEU A 322 4.75 -8.90 17.03
C LEU A 322 3.23 -9.15 17.09
N ARG A 323 2.48 -8.23 17.71
CA ARG A 323 1.01 -8.27 17.73
C ARG A 323 0.43 -8.11 16.32
N GLU A 324 0.89 -7.12 15.57
CA GLU A 324 0.45 -6.88 14.20
C GLU A 324 0.82 -8.05 13.27
N ILE A 325 2.00 -8.64 13.44
CA ILE A 325 2.42 -9.85 12.69
C ILE A 325 1.46 -11.01 12.96
N ALA A 326 1.03 -11.20 14.21
CA ALA A 326 0.03 -12.23 14.54
C ALA A 326 -1.34 -11.94 13.89
N GLU A 327 -1.80 -10.69 13.92
CA GLU A 327 -3.06 -10.28 13.29
C GLU A 327 -3.02 -10.40 11.76
N ILE A 328 -1.87 -10.07 11.12
CA ILE A 328 -1.62 -10.30 9.69
C ILE A 328 -1.72 -11.79 9.37
N ARG A 329 -1.02 -12.64 10.14
CA ARG A 329 -1.03 -14.09 9.96
C ARG A 329 -2.46 -14.66 9.99
N GLU A 330 -3.25 -14.28 10.99
CA GLU A 330 -4.65 -14.72 11.11
C GLU A 330 -5.50 -14.27 9.92
N SER A 331 -5.31 -13.02 9.48
CA SER A 331 -6.00 -12.49 8.30
C SER A 331 -5.66 -13.27 7.03
N LEU A 332 -4.38 -13.54 6.79
CA LEU A 332 -3.91 -14.30 5.62
C LEU A 332 -4.45 -15.74 5.64
N ILE A 333 -4.44 -16.42 6.79
CA ILE A 333 -5.03 -17.76 6.94
C ILE A 333 -6.49 -17.74 6.55
N LYS A 334 -7.27 -16.80 7.11
CA LYS A 334 -8.70 -16.68 6.81
C LYS A 334 -8.97 -16.42 5.33
N SER A 335 -8.21 -15.51 4.71
CA SER A 335 -8.36 -15.17 3.29
C SER A 335 -8.01 -16.34 2.38
N LEU A 336 -6.89 -17.04 2.63
CA LEU A 336 -6.49 -18.21 1.86
C LEU A 336 -7.50 -19.36 2.03
N ILE A 337 -7.98 -19.64 3.25
CA ILE A 337 -9.05 -20.61 3.47
C ILE A 337 -10.27 -20.25 2.62
N GLY A 338 -10.69 -18.98 2.59
CA GLY A 338 -11.80 -18.52 1.75
C GLY A 338 -11.58 -18.78 0.26
N ILE A 339 -10.38 -18.49 -0.26
CA ILE A 339 -10.01 -18.72 -1.67
C ILE A 339 -10.04 -20.21 -2.03
N TYR A 340 -9.52 -21.07 -1.15
CA TYR A 340 -9.39 -22.50 -1.42
C TYR A 340 -10.62 -23.34 -0.99
N HIS A 341 -11.47 -22.85 -0.08
CA HIS A 341 -12.70 -23.55 0.33
C HIS A 341 -13.72 -23.68 -0.81
N GLY A 342 -13.79 -22.70 -1.72
CA GLY A 342 -14.61 -22.81 -2.93
C GLY A 342 -14.14 -23.90 -3.91
N ARG A 343 -12.94 -24.47 -3.72
CA ARG A 343 -12.37 -25.54 -4.56
C ARG A 343 -12.46 -26.93 -3.93
N VAL A 344 -12.95 -27.05 -2.70
CA VAL A 344 -13.16 -28.36 -2.08
C VAL A 344 -14.34 -29.01 -2.80
N LYS A 345 -14.06 -30.06 -3.59
CA LYS A 345 -15.12 -30.90 -4.15
C LYS A 345 -15.98 -31.42 -3.00
N TYR A 346 -17.25 -31.02 -2.98
CA TYR A 346 -18.23 -31.75 -2.19
C TYR A 346 -18.17 -33.21 -2.65
N PRO A 347 -18.05 -34.18 -1.72
CA PRO A 347 -18.15 -35.58 -2.09
C PRO A 347 -19.46 -35.77 -2.84
N GLU A 348 -19.40 -36.35 -4.05
CA GLU A 348 -20.59 -36.77 -4.78
C GLU A 348 -21.48 -37.55 -3.80
N GLN A 349 -22.68 -37.04 -3.54
CA GLN A 349 -23.70 -37.79 -2.84
C GLN A 349 -23.87 -39.09 -3.62
N ARG A 350 -23.44 -40.21 -3.03
CA ARG A 350 -23.78 -41.54 -3.53
C ARG A 350 -25.29 -41.59 -3.61
N THR A 351 -25.83 -41.47 -4.82
CA THR A 351 -27.21 -41.84 -5.10
C THR A 351 -27.38 -43.30 -4.74
N ALA A 352 -28.35 -43.55 -3.86
CA ALA A 352 -28.71 -44.85 -3.30
C ALA A 352 -29.18 -45.85 -4.37
#